data_AF-A0A6B2G3I3-F1
#
_entry.id   AF-A0A6B2G3I3-F1
#
_cell.length_a   1.000
_cell.length_b   1.000
_cell.length_c   1.000
_cell.angle_alpha   90.00
_cell.angle_beta   90.00
_cell.angle_gamma   90.00
#
_symmetry.space_group_name_H-M   'P 1'
#
loop_
_entity.id
_entity.type
_entity.pdbx_description
1 polymer ?
#
loop_
_entity_poly.entity_id
_entity_poly.type
_entity_poly.pdbx_seq_one_letter_code
_entity_poly.pdbx_strand_id
1 'polypeptide(L)'
;IMPKFTDKERKYFPLIHTFYEGNVSRQMCRIKKSNMLSRIFYCWMSYYISLGFKRHLVVGDLWKPSENQRVGYLRTKFQQKLDKKSLKSAKSVPLATSFLKSHKLLFFSAFILKFIQDLIKFATPFLISLLIKFSIQYDSKLWIGLFYCFILFASNVINTLLLNKYYEIVTNLGAEFRSIISSSVYRKIFKLAIHYFSEFP
;
A
#
# COMPACT_ATOMS: atom_id res chain seq x y z
N ILE A 1 -32.56 25.74 -14.52
CA ILE A 1 -33.28 24.63 -13.85
C ILE A 1 -32.72 23.34 -14.43
N MET A 2 -31.88 22.62 -13.69
CA MET A 2 -31.35 21.33 -14.19
C MET A 2 -32.43 20.25 -14.11
N PRO A 3 -32.48 19.32 -15.08
CA PRO A 3 -33.35 18.15 -14.98
C PRO A 3 -32.92 17.28 -13.79
N LYS A 4 -33.90 16.81 -13.00
CA LYS A 4 -33.65 15.87 -11.90
C LYS A 4 -33.30 14.51 -12.49
N PHE A 5 -32.02 14.13 -12.44
CA PHE A 5 -31.57 12.81 -12.89
C PHE A 5 -31.90 11.72 -11.85
N THR A 6 -32.43 10.61 -12.34
CA THR A 6 -32.73 9.42 -11.54
C THR A 6 -31.43 8.75 -11.06
N ASP A 7 -31.39 8.12 -9.88
CA ASP A 7 -30.15 7.51 -9.33
C ASP A 7 -29.51 6.46 -10.25
N LYS A 8 -30.32 5.82 -11.10
CA LYS A 8 -29.86 4.86 -12.11
C LYS A 8 -29.11 5.54 -13.27
N GLU A 9 -29.53 6.73 -13.68
CA GLU A 9 -28.93 7.49 -14.78
C GLU A 9 -27.62 8.16 -14.36
N ARG A 10 -27.52 8.58 -13.08
CA ARG A 10 -26.28 9.10 -12.48
C ARG A 10 -25.12 8.10 -12.52
N LYS A 11 -25.41 6.80 -12.63
CA LYS A 11 -24.40 5.74 -12.77
C LYS A 11 -23.69 5.77 -14.13
N TYR A 12 -24.33 6.30 -15.18
CA TYR A 12 -23.79 6.29 -16.54
C TYR A 12 -23.13 7.62 -16.94
N PHE A 13 -23.45 8.73 -16.28
CA PHE A 13 -22.86 10.06 -16.52
C PHE A 13 -22.18 10.65 -15.27
N PRO A 14 -21.12 10.00 -14.75
CA PRO A 14 -20.49 10.39 -13.49
C PRO A 14 -19.69 11.69 -13.57
N LEU A 15 -19.30 12.14 -14.78
CA LEU A 15 -18.57 13.41 -14.98
C LEU A 15 -19.37 14.62 -14.48
N ILE A 16 -20.67 14.68 -14.79
CA ILE A 16 -21.56 15.78 -14.36
C ILE A 16 -21.63 15.83 -12.83
N HIS A 17 -21.72 14.67 -12.19
CA HIS A 17 -21.78 14.54 -10.74
C HIS A 17 -20.45 14.92 -10.05
N THR A 18 -19.29 14.59 -10.62
CA THR A 18 -17.99 15.02 -10.05
C THR A 18 -17.67 16.49 -10.23
N PHE A 19 -18.16 17.13 -11.29
CA PHE A 19 -17.92 18.55 -11.54
C PHE A 19 -18.86 19.45 -10.72
N TYR A 20 -20.07 18.99 -10.39
CA TYR A 20 -21.12 19.83 -9.79
C TYR A 20 -21.66 19.39 -8.42
N GLU A 21 -21.39 18.18 -7.92
CA GLU A 21 -21.85 17.72 -6.58
C GLU A 21 -20.70 17.39 -5.62
N GLY A 22 -20.65 18.11 -4.49
CA GLY A 22 -19.62 17.99 -3.45
C GLY A 22 -19.77 16.81 -2.48
N ASN A 23 -20.80 15.97 -2.58
CA ASN A 23 -21.07 14.92 -1.59
C ASN A 23 -21.40 13.56 -2.23
N VAL A 24 -20.45 13.02 -3.00
CA VAL A 24 -20.51 11.60 -3.39
C VAL A 24 -20.22 10.72 -2.18
N SER A 25 -21.21 9.99 -1.70
CA SER A 25 -21.03 9.02 -0.60
C SER A 25 -20.21 7.82 -1.09
N ARG A 26 -18.88 7.94 -1.03
CA ARG A 26 -17.95 6.84 -1.34
C ARG A 26 -18.25 5.61 -0.47
N GLN A 27 -18.20 4.43 -1.09
CA GLN A 27 -18.45 3.17 -0.39
C GLN A 27 -17.37 2.86 0.66
N MET A 28 -17.75 2.11 1.70
CA MET A 28 -16.79 1.60 2.70
C MET A 28 -15.82 0.60 2.09
N CYS A 29 -14.59 0.58 2.61
CA CYS A 29 -13.51 -0.29 2.12
C CYS A 29 -13.84 -1.78 2.34
N ARG A 30 -13.95 -2.55 1.24
CA ARG A 30 -14.27 -3.99 1.26
C ARG A 30 -13.14 -4.86 1.80
N ILE A 31 -11.90 -4.38 1.75
CA ILE A 31 -10.69 -5.11 2.21
C ILE A 31 -10.79 -5.54 3.68
N LYS A 32 -11.53 -4.75 4.50
CA LYS A 32 -11.76 -5.09 5.90
C LYS A 32 -12.75 -6.24 6.10
N LYS A 33 -13.66 -6.46 5.14
CA LYS A 33 -14.69 -7.51 5.20
C LYS A 33 -14.28 -8.81 4.52
N SER A 34 -13.17 -8.83 3.77
CA SER A 34 -12.77 -9.98 2.93
C SER A 34 -12.04 -11.08 3.70
N ASN A 35 -12.27 -12.33 3.29
CA ASN A 35 -11.54 -13.51 3.75
C ASN A 35 -10.01 -13.39 3.54
N MET A 36 -9.24 -14.12 4.36
CA MET A 36 -7.77 -14.10 4.32
C MET A 36 -7.19 -14.45 2.94
N LEU A 37 -7.75 -15.46 2.26
CA LEU A 37 -7.33 -15.85 0.90
C LEU A 37 -7.55 -14.72 -0.11
N SER A 38 -8.70 -14.05 -0.06
CA SER A 38 -8.99 -12.89 -0.92
C SER A 38 -8.03 -11.73 -0.68
N ARG A 39 -7.45 -11.62 0.51
CA ARG A 39 -6.43 -10.61 0.86
C ARG A 39 -5.04 -11.00 0.37
N ILE A 40 -4.73 -12.28 0.26
CA ILE A 40 -3.46 -12.78 -0.27
C ILE A 40 -3.42 -12.62 -1.78
N PHE A 41 -4.48 -13.05 -2.48
CA PHE A 41 -4.59 -12.99 -3.94
C PHE A 41 -5.10 -11.65 -4.49
N TYR A 42 -5.36 -10.66 -3.62
CA TYR A 42 -5.90 -9.35 -3.99
C TYR A 42 -7.18 -9.42 -4.84
N CYS A 43 -8.03 -10.43 -4.64
CA CYS A 43 -9.26 -10.63 -5.42
C CYS A 43 -10.22 -9.42 -5.38
N TRP A 44 -10.09 -8.57 -4.35
CA TRP A 44 -10.85 -7.32 -4.25
C TRP A 44 -10.53 -6.34 -5.39
N MET A 45 -9.34 -6.40 -5.99
CA MET A 45 -8.96 -5.57 -7.14
C MET A 45 -9.64 -5.97 -8.43
N SER A 46 -10.01 -7.26 -8.58
CA SER A 46 -10.72 -7.75 -9.77
C SER A 46 -12.01 -6.98 -10.04
N TYR A 47 -12.66 -6.46 -8.98
CA TYR A 47 -13.81 -5.57 -9.10
C TYR A 47 -13.47 -4.26 -9.83
N TYR A 48 -12.36 -3.59 -9.48
CA TYR A 48 -11.95 -2.34 -10.14
C TYR A 48 -11.50 -2.58 -11.57
N ILE A 49 -10.81 -3.69 -11.84
CA ILE A 49 -10.37 -4.06 -13.19
C ILE A 49 -11.60 -4.27 -14.09
N SER A 50 -12.59 -5.03 -13.62
CA SER A 50 -13.84 -5.26 -14.38
C SER A 50 -14.65 -3.96 -14.55
N LEU A 51 -14.68 -3.11 -13.53
CA LEU A 51 -15.38 -1.82 -13.60
C LEU A 51 -14.72 -0.88 -14.61
N GLY A 52 -13.39 -0.80 -14.61
CA GLY A 52 -12.59 0.01 -15.53
C GLY A 52 -12.68 -0.47 -16.99
N PHE A 53 -12.83 -1.78 -17.21
CA PHE A 53 -13.08 -2.33 -18.55
C PHE A 53 -14.46 -1.92 -19.10
N LYS A 54 -15.47 -1.78 -18.23
CA LYS A 54 -16.84 -1.44 -18.63
C LYS A 54 -17.07 0.06 -18.80
N ARG A 55 -16.42 0.88 -17.99
CA ARG A 55 -16.55 2.35 -18.02
C ARG A 55 -15.33 3.04 -17.39
N HIS A 56 -15.12 4.31 -17.72
CA HIS A 56 -14.10 5.14 -17.07
C HIS A 56 -14.37 5.24 -15.55
N LEU A 57 -13.30 5.14 -14.76
CA LEU A 57 -13.37 5.18 -13.30
C LEU A 57 -13.49 6.64 -12.82
N VAL A 58 -14.38 6.87 -11.85
CA VAL A 58 -14.61 8.19 -11.27
C VAL A 58 -14.33 8.18 -9.77
N VAL A 59 -13.99 9.34 -9.19
CA VAL A 59 -13.64 9.51 -7.77
C VAL A 59 -14.73 8.98 -6.82
N GLY A 60 -15.99 8.99 -7.25
CA GLY A 60 -17.12 8.43 -6.51
C GLY A 60 -17.06 6.91 -6.31
N ASP A 61 -16.41 6.19 -7.23
CA ASP A 61 -16.29 4.73 -7.19
C ASP A 61 -15.19 4.25 -6.24
N LEU A 62 -14.27 5.14 -5.89
CA LEU A 62 -13.17 4.85 -4.98
C LEU A 62 -13.69 4.63 -3.57
N TRP A 63 -13.16 3.62 -2.89
CA TRP A 63 -13.47 3.40 -1.48
C TRP A 63 -12.93 4.50 -0.58
N LYS A 64 -13.65 4.75 0.52
CA LYS A 64 -13.15 5.60 1.59
C LYS A 64 -11.96 4.92 2.27
N PRO A 65 -10.83 5.64 2.48
CA PRO A 65 -9.73 5.11 3.28
C PRO A 65 -10.20 4.84 4.70
N SER A 66 -9.58 3.87 5.36
CA SER A 66 -9.84 3.58 6.78
C SER A 66 -9.55 4.81 7.63
N GLU A 67 -10.32 5.04 8.72
CA GLU A 67 -10.07 6.13 9.67
C GLU A 67 -8.60 6.19 10.14
N ASN A 68 -8.01 5.03 10.46
CA ASN A 68 -6.59 4.91 10.85
C ASN A 68 -5.58 5.35 9.78
N GLN A 69 -5.99 5.41 8.51
CA GLN A 69 -5.15 5.80 7.36
C GLN A 69 -5.45 7.23 6.89
N ARG A 70 -6.39 7.95 7.53
CA ARG A 70 -6.68 9.34 7.17
C ARG A 70 -5.53 10.24 7.60
N VAL A 71 -5.15 11.16 6.71
CA VAL A 71 -4.03 12.08 6.92
C VAL A 71 -4.16 12.87 8.22
N GLY A 72 -5.38 13.30 8.57
CA GLY A 72 -5.64 14.02 9.83
C GLY A 72 -5.23 13.21 11.06
N TYR A 73 -5.63 11.94 11.14
CA TYR A 73 -5.29 11.04 12.24
C TYR A 73 -3.80 10.67 12.25
N LEU A 74 -3.24 10.34 11.08
CA LEU A 74 -1.82 10.00 10.95
C LEU A 74 -0.92 11.15 11.42
N ARG A 75 -1.27 12.37 11.02
CA ARG A 75 -0.58 13.58 11.42
C ARG A 75 -0.66 13.82 12.92
N THR A 76 -1.85 13.78 13.53
CA THR A 76 -1.98 14.03 14.98
C THR A 76 -1.20 13.00 15.79
N LYS A 77 -1.28 11.73 15.40
CA LYS A 77 -0.50 10.65 16.01
C LYS A 77 1.01 10.87 15.87
N PHE A 78 1.48 11.31 14.71
CA PHE A 78 2.89 11.60 14.48
C PHE A 78 3.36 12.83 15.28
N GLN A 79 2.56 13.90 15.29
CA GLN A 79 2.86 15.12 16.04
C GLN A 79 2.94 14.84 17.55
N GLN A 80 1.99 14.09 18.11
CA GLN A 80 2.02 13.69 19.52
C GLN A 80 3.30 12.92 19.88
N LYS A 81 3.79 12.05 18.98
CA LYS A 81 5.06 11.33 19.18
C LYS A 81 6.27 12.27 19.08
N LEU A 82 6.23 13.26 18.19
CA LEU A 82 7.28 14.27 18.09
C LEU A 82 7.34 15.16 19.32
N ASP A 83 6.21 15.68 19.78
CA ASP A 83 6.13 16.60 20.94
C ASP A 83 6.65 15.89 22.20
N LYS A 84 6.21 14.65 22.44
CA LYS A 84 6.72 13.80 23.54
C LYS A 84 8.23 13.57 23.49
N LYS A 85 8.83 13.59 22.30
CA LYS A 85 10.27 13.38 22.11
C LYS A 85 11.06 14.68 22.24
N SER A 86 10.50 15.79 21.77
CA SER A 86 11.05 17.14 21.96
C SER A 86 11.13 17.51 23.44
N LEU A 87 10.14 17.11 24.25
CA LEU A 87 10.17 17.29 25.70
C LEU A 87 11.28 16.48 26.39
N LYS A 88 11.73 15.38 25.79
CA LYS A 88 12.76 14.48 26.34
C LYS A 88 14.16 14.75 25.82
N SER A 89 14.32 15.56 24.77
CA SER A 89 15.60 15.77 24.12
C SER A 89 15.67 17.17 23.53
N ALA A 90 16.62 17.98 24.03
CA ALA A 90 16.88 19.35 23.57
C ALA A 90 17.49 19.43 22.15
N LYS A 91 17.75 18.28 21.50
CA LYS A 91 18.45 18.23 20.22
C LYS A 91 17.47 18.11 19.06
N SER A 92 17.65 18.94 18.03
CA SER A 92 16.89 18.88 16.79
C SER A 92 17.12 17.53 16.10
N VAL A 93 16.09 16.68 16.06
CA VAL A 93 16.15 15.40 15.36
C VAL A 93 15.59 15.56 13.94
N PRO A 94 16.27 15.02 12.90
CA PRO A 94 15.72 15.02 11.55
C PRO A 94 14.34 14.35 11.48
N LEU A 95 13.44 14.90 10.66
CA LEU A 95 12.07 14.37 10.53
C LEU A 95 12.07 12.91 10.07
N ALA A 96 12.95 12.56 9.14
CA ALA A 96 13.09 11.21 8.58
C ALA A 96 13.48 10.18 9.64
N THR A 97 14.45 10.49 10.51
CA THR A 97 14.89 9.57 11.58
C THR A 97 13.80 9.39 12.64
N SER A 98 13.01 10.44 12.89
CA SER A 98 11.86 10.35 13.79
C SER A 98 10.75 9.47 13.21
N PHE A 99 10.49 9.57 11.91
CA PHE A 99 9.54 8.71 11.21
C PHE A 99 9.97 7.24 11.23
N LEU A 100 11.22 6.95 10.86
CA LEU A 100 11.76 5.58 10.92
C LEU A 100 11.64 4.99 12.33
N LYS A 101 11.96 5.77 13.37
CA LYS A 101 11.87 5.32 14.76
C LYS A 101 10.42 5.09 15.22
N SER A 102 9.48 5.89 14.71
CA SER A 102 8.03 5.72 14.98
C SER A 102 7.47 4.44 14.38
N HIS A 103 7.95 4.05 13.20
CA HIS A 103 7.48 2.88 12.43
C HIS A 103 8.47 1.72 12.45
N LYS A 104 9.38 1.67 13.44
CA LYS A 104 10.47 0.69 13.51
C LYS A 104 10.01 -0.77 13.38
N LEU A 105 8.87 -1.13 13.97
CA LEU A 105 8.32 -2.48 13.91
C LEU A 105 7.88 -2.87 12.49
N LEU A 106 7.28 -1.94 11.76
CA LEU A 106 6.83 -2.15 10.38
C LEU A 106 8.02 -2.19 9.41
N PHE A 107 9.03 -1.36 9.63
CA PHE A 107 10.28 -1.43 8.87
C PHE A 107 11.01 -2.75 9.10
N PHE A 108 11.09 -3.18 10.36
CA PHE A 108 11.74 -4.44 10.72
C PHE A 108 11.01 -5.64 10.13
N SER A 109 9.68 -5.67 10.17
CA SER A 109 8.92 -6.75 9.53
C SER A 109 9.08 -6.76 8.00
N ALA A 110 9.10 -5.59 7.36
CA ALA A 110 9.37 -5.49 5.92
C ALA A 110 10.79 -5.99 5.57
N PHE A 111 11.78 -5.66 6.40
CA PHE A 111 13.15 -6.12 6.23
C PHE A 111 13.26 -7.64 6.36
N ILE A 112 12.64 -8.25 7.38
CA ILE A 112 12.62 -9.71 7.55
C ILE A 112 11.96 -10.40 6.36
N LEU A 113 10.79 -9.91 5.93
CA LEU A 113 10.09 -10.48 4.77
C LEU A 113 10.95 -10.42 3.51
N LYS A 114 11.63 -9.30 3.29
CA LYS A 114 12.51 -9.10 2.15
C LYS A 114 13.73 -10.04 2.22
N PHE A 115 14.32 -10.17 3.39
CA PHE A 115 15.46 -11.04 3.62
C PHE A 115 15.12 -12.52 3.34
N ILE A 116 13.99 -13.02 3.88
CA ILE A 116 13.52 -14.39 3.63
C ILE A 116 13.27 -14.60 2.13
N GLN A 117 12.62 -13.63 1.48
CA GLN A 117 12.37 -13.67 0.04
C GLN A 117 13.68 -13.76 -0.75
N ASP A 118 14.71 -13.01 -0.36
CA ASP A 118 16.00 -13.01 -1.06
C ASP A 118 16.74 -14.33 -0.86
N LEU A 119 16.67 -14.96 0.33
CA LEU A 119 17.20 -16.31 0.56
C LEU A 119 16.55 -17.35 -0.37
N ILE A 120 15.22 -17.30 -0.55
CA ILE A 120 14.51 -18.20 -1.46
C ILE A 120 14.95 -17.98 -2.92
N LYS A 121 15.15 -16.72 -3.34
CA LYS A 121 15.68 -16.41 -4.67
C LYS A 121 17.09 -16.96 -4.86
N PHE A 122 17.95 -16.84 -3.85
CA PHE A 122 19.29 -17.43 -3.89
C PHE A 122 19.26 -18.95 -3.96
N ALA A 123 18.29 -19.62 -3.33
CA ALA A 123 18.13 -21.08 -3.41
C ALA A 123 17.65 -21.58 -4.78
N THR A 124 16.97 -20.73 -5.56
CA THR A 124 16.38 -21.08 -6.86
C THR A 124 17.40 -21.60 -7.90
N PRO A 125 18.55 -20.95 -8.16
CA PRO A 125 19.55 -21.48 -9.08
C PRO A 125 20.15 -22.84 -8.65
N PHE A 126 20.27 -23.10 -7.34
CA PHE A 126 20.72 -24.41 -6.86
C PHE A 126 19.71 -25.52 -7.19
N LEU A 127 18.41 -25.24 -7.03
CA LEU A 127 17.34 -26.17 -7.40
C LEU A 127 17.34 -26.46 -8.91
N ILE A 128 17.57 -25.43 -9.73
CA ILE A 128 17.67 -25.59 -11.19
C ILE A 128 18.89 -26.44 -11.56
N SER A 129 20.04 -26.23 -10.91
CA SER A 129 21.25 -27.02 -11.14
C SER A 129 21.04 -28.50 -10.80
N LEU A 130 20.36 -28.81 -9.69
CA LEU A 130 19.98 -30.18 -9.31
C LEU A 130 19.08 -30.82 -10.37
N LEU A 131 18.11 -30.07 -10.90
CA LEU A 131 17.20 -30.54 -11.93
C LEU A 131 17.91 -30.81 -13.26
N ILE A 132 18.87 -29.96 -13.65
CA ILE A 132 19.72 -30.18 -14.84
C ILE A 132 20.58 -31.44 -14.66
N LYS A 133 21.20 -31.61 -13.49
CA LYS A 133 22.00 -32.83 -13.19
C LYS A 133 21.15 -34.09 -13.29
N PHE A 134 19.94 -34.06 -12.76
CA PHE A 134 18.98 -35.16 -12.91
C PHE A 134 18.65 -35.46 -14.38
N SER A 135 18.48 -34.41 -15.20
CA SER A 135 18.19 -34.58 -16.63
C SER A 135 19.30 -35.25 -17.43
N ILE A 136 20.54 -35.21 -16.97
CA ILE A 136 21.70 -35.81 -17.64
C ILE A 136 21.83 -37.31 -17.27
N GLN A 137 21.27 -37.73 -16.13
CA GLN A 137 21.41 -39.09 -15.61
C GLN A 137 20.25 -39.99 -16.05
N TYR A 138 20.52 -40.85 -17.03
CA TYR A 138 19.51 -41.71 -17.70
C TYR A 138 18.85 -42.78 -16.83
N ASP A 139 19.43 -43.15 -15.68
CA ASP A 139 19.00 -44.32 -14.87
C ASP A 139 18.17 -43.96 -13.63
N SER A 140 17.63 -42.73 -13.58
CA SER A 140 16.94 -42.20 -12.41
C SER A 140 15.41 -42.35 -12.50
N LYS A 141 14.75 -42.63 -11.37
CA LYS A 141 13.28 -42.76 -11.32
C LYS A 141 12.58 -41.43 -11.62
N LEU A 142 11.56 -41.45 -12.49
CA LEU A 142 10.81 -40.28 -12.95
C LEU A 142 10.21 -39.43 -11.80
N TRP A 143 9.73 -40.09 -10.73
CA TRP A 143 9.14 -39.42 -9.55
C TRP A 143 10.09 -38.43 -8.86
N ILE A 144 11.41 -38.67 -8.88
CA ILE A 144 12.39 -37.74 -8.30
C ILE A 144 12.44 -36.43 -9.09
N GLY A 145 12.39 -36.50 -10.42
CA GLY A 145 12.35 -35.31 -11.28
C GLY A 145 11.08 -34.48 -11.04
N LEU A 146 9.92 -35.14 -10.96
CA LEU A 146 8.65 -34.47 -10.64
C LEU A 146 8.69 -33.77 -9.28
N PHE A 147 9.32 -34.40 -8.29
CA PHE A 147 9.49 -33.80 -6.96
C PHE A 147 10.33 -32.52 -7.00
N TYR A 148 11.44 -32.51 -7.75
CA TYR A 148 12.25 -31.30 -7.93
C TYR A 148 11.48 -30.19 -8.67
N CYS A 149 10.73 -30.53 -9.72
CA CYS A 149 9.85 -29.57 -10.41
C CYS A 149 8.82 -28.96 -9.46
N PHE A 150 8.19 -29.78 -8.62
CA PHE A 150 7.18 -29.32 -7.67
C PHE A 150 7.77 -28.39 -6.62
N ILE A 151 8.93 -28.72 -6.05
CA ILE A 151 9.64 -27.83 -5.10
C ILE A 151 10.02 -26.52 -5.76
N LEU A 152 10.53 -26.57 -7.00
CA LEU A 152 10.91 -25.37 -7.74
C LEU A 152 9.68 -24.48 -7.98
N PHE A 153 8.56 -25.06 -8.39
CA PHE A 153 7.30 -24.32 -8.56
C PHE A 153 6.82 -23.70 -7.23
N ALA A 154 6.76 -24.50 -6.16
CA ALA A 154 6.34 -24.02 -4.84
C ALA A 154 7.22 -22.88 -4.32
N SER A 155 8.55 -23.01 -4.46
CA SER A 155 9.53 -21.99 -4.10
C SER A 155 9.27 -20.66 -4.85
N ASN A 156 9.03 -20.73 -6.15
CA ASN A 156 8.74 -19.55 -6.97
C ASN A 156 7.39 -18.88 -6.63
N VAL A 157 6.37 -19.68 -6.31
CA VAL A 157 5.07 -19.17 -5.86
C VAL A 157 5.24 -18.44 -4.51
N ILE A 158 5.92 -19.04 -3.54
CA ILE A 158 6.17 -18.44 -2.23
C ILE A 158 6.99 -17.15 -2.38
N ASN A 159 8.04 -17.17 -3.19
CA ASN A 159 8.86 -15.99 -3.50
C ASN A 159 8.01 -14.83 -4.02
N THR A 160 7.10 -15.10 -4.97
CA THR A 160 6.20 -14.09 -5.54
C THR A 160 5.22 -13.55 -4.50
N LEU A 161 4.64 -14.41 -3.67
CA LEU A 161 3.72 -14.01 -2.61
C LEU A 161 4.40 -13.11 -1.56
N LEU A 162 5.60 -13.48 -1.11
CA LEU A 162 6.39 -12.68 -0.16
C LEU A 162 6.75 -11.31 -0.73
N LEU A 163 7.18 -11.27 -1.99
CA LEU A 163 7.54 -10.03 -2.67
C LEU A 163 6.34 -9.07 -2.78
N ASN A 164 5.17 -9.61 -3.16
CA ASN A 164 3.93 -8.81 -3.22
C ASN A 164 3.52 -8.26 -1.86
N LYS A 165 3.71 -9.02 -0.77
CA LYS A 165 3.45 -8.53 0.60
C LYS A 165 4.44 -7.48 1.05
N TYR A 166 5.71 -7.62 0.68
CA TYR A 166 6.71 -6.58 0.92
C TYR A 166 6.32 -5.26 0.22
N TYR A 167 5.96 -5.31 -1.07
CA TYR A 167 5.55 -4.11 -1.81
C TYR A 167 4.31 -3.44 -1.23
N GLU A 168 3.33 -4.20 -0.76
CA GLU A 168 2.14 -3.66 -0.08
C GLU A 168 2.53 -2.85 1.16
N ILE A 169 3.41 -3.39 2.02
CA ILE A 169 3.85 -2.71 3.25
C ILE A 169 4.63 -1.44 2.91
N VAL A 170 5.63 -1.52 2.03
CA VAL A 170 6.49 -0.38 1.70
C VAL A 170 5.73 0.73 0.99
N THR A 171 4.82 0.39 0.07
CA THR A 171 4.01 1.39 -0.64
C THR A 171 3.07 2.12 0.31
N ASN A 172 2.41 1.38 1.22
CA ASN A 172 1.55 1.99 2.24
C ASN A 172 2.34 2.91 3.17
N LEU A 173 3.53 2.49 3.58
CA LEU A 173 4.41 3.29 4.44
C LEU A 173 4.92 4.56 3.75
N GLY A 174 5.27 4.46 2.46
CA GLY A 174 5.65 5.61 1.64
C GLY A 174 4.50 6.60 1.45
N ALA A 175 3.28 6.12 1.23
CA ALA A 175 2.09 6.95 1.13
C ALA A 175 1.78 7.68 2.45
N GLU A 176 1.91 6.99 3.59
CA GLU A 176 1.78 7.59 4.92
C GLU A 176 2.85 8.68 5.15
N PHE A 177 4.11 8.38 4.84
CA PHE A 177 5.21 9.34 4.98
C PHE A 177 4.98 10.60 4.15
N ARG A 178 4.65 10.44 2.86
CA ARG A 178 4.36 11.55 1.95
C ARG A 178 3.21 12.40 2.47
N SER A 179 2.13 11.77 2.94
CA SER A 179 0.94 12.46 3.46
C SER A 179 1.27 13.31 4.71
N ILE A 180 2.07 12.75 5.63
CA ILE A 180 2.49 13.45 6.84
C ILE A 180 3.38 14.65 6.49
N ILE A 181 4.35 14.47 5.59
CA ILE A 181 5.24 15.57 5.15
C ILE A 181 4.43 16.68 4.51
N SER A 182 3.62 16.36 3.49
CA SER A 182 2.82 17.36 2.79
C SER A 182 1.93 18.12 3.78
N SER A 183 1.18 17.43 4.66
CA SER A 183 0.33 18.10 5.65
C SER A 183 1.09 18.97 6.66
N SER A 184 2.33 18.59 6.99
CA SER A 184 3.20 19.35 7.89
C SER A 184 3.73 20.61 7.22
N VAL A 185 4.22 20.48 5.98
CA VAL A 185 4.69 21.59 5.16
C VAL A 185 3.57 22.59 4.91
N TYR A 186 2.39 22.14 4.46
CA TYR A 186 1.24 23.02 4.23
C TYR A 186 0.87 23.85 5.46
N ARG A 187 0.85 23.25 6.66
CA ARG A 187 0.53 24.00 7.88
C ARG A 187 1.64 24.97 8.28
N LYS A 188 2.90 24.62 8.04
CA LYS A 188 4.01 25.53 8.33
C LYS A 188 4.01 26.72 7.38
N ILE A 189 3.75 26.50 6.10
CA ILE A 189 3.53 27.57 5.11
C ILE A 189 2.36 28.44 5.55
N PHE A 190 1.21 27.86 5.88
CA PHE A 190 0.03 28.64 6.27
C PHE A 190 0.26 29.45 7.56
N LYS A 191 0.95 28.89 8.56
CA LYS A 191 1.31 29.61 9.79
C LYS A 191 2.28 30.76 9.53
N LEU A 192 3.31 30.53 8.71
CA LEU A 192 4.28 31.57 8.35
C LEU A 192 3.60 32.65 7.52
N ALA A 193 2.80 32.28 6.53
CA ALA A 193 2.04 33.22 5.72
C ALA A 193 1.15 34.12 6.59
N ILE A 194 0.40 33.55 7.55
CA ILE A 194 -0.39 34.36 8.50
C ILE A 194 0.50 35.33 9.28
N HIS A 195 1.65 34.87 9.79
CA HIS A 195 2.57 35.73 10.54
C HIS A 195 3.14 36.87 9.69
N TYR A 196 3.62 36.57 8.48
CA TYR A 196 4.13 37.58 7.56
C TYR A 196 3.02 38.54 7.12
N PHE A 197 1.79 38.05 6.91
CA PHE A 197 0.65 38.90 6.54
C PHE A 197 0.19 39.80 7.69
N SER A 198 0.39 39.41 8.95
CA SER A 198 0.12 40.26 10.11
C SER A 198 1.19 41.33 10.39
N GLU A 199 2.33 41.25 9.70
CA GLU A 199 3.47 42.16 9.88
C GLU A 199 3.46 43.32 8.85
N PHE A 200 2.55 43.28 7.87
CA PHE A 200 2.26 44.40 6.97
C PHE A 200 0.94 45.09 7.40
N PRO A 201 0.93 46.42 7.61
CA PRO A 201 -0.28 47.18 7.96
C PRO A 201 -1.31 47.23 6.83
#